data_AF-A0A847H2D9-F1
#
_entry.id   AF-A0A847H2D9-F1
#
_cell.length_a   1.000
_cell.length_b   1.000
_cell.length_c   1.000
_cell.angle_alpha   90.00
_cell.angle_beta   90.00
_cell.angle_gamma   90.00
#
_symmetry.space_group_name_H-M   'P 1'
#
loop_
_entity.id
_entity.type
_entity.pdbx_description
1 polymer ?
#
loop_
_entity_poly.entity_id
_entity_poly.type
_entity_poly.pdbx_seq_one_letter_code
_entity_poly.pdbx_strand_id
1 'polypeptide(L)'
;MSLVSCVMASLYSTRAQSDAEYKMAVTSQRMMNRVRNAGRVGFGSRAMWAMHRQENNDMARLQTLSLQRTIHQSMAESFGKMARENIKSSFSIMA
;
A
#
# COMPACT_ATOMS: atom_id res chain seq x y z
N MET A 1 15.56 20.64 7.03
CA MET A 1 15.26 19.89 5.80
C MET A 1 14.88 20.89 4.70
N SER A 2 15.37 20.74 3.47
CA SER A 2 15.02 21.69 2.39
C SER A 2 13.60 21.46 1.86
N LEU A 3 12.95 22.49 1.30
CA LEU A 3 11.64 22.36 0.66
C LEU A 3 11.65 21.28 -0.44
N VAL A 4 12.71 21.23 -1.24
CA VAL A 4 12.91 20.22 -2.29
C VAL A 4 12.93 18.81 -1.69
N SER A 5 13.64 18.61 -0.57
CA SER A 5 13.68 17.32 0.14
C SER A 5 12.29 16.88 0.61
N CYS A 6 11.47 17.81 1.14
CA CYS A 6 10.11 17.51 1.58
C CYS A 6 9.20 17.13 0.41
N VAL A 7 9.28 17.85 -0.71
CA VAL A 7 8.50 17.55 -1.92
C VAL A 7 8.90 16.19 -2.50
N MET A 8 10.20 15.91 -2.62
CA MET A 8 10.68 14.62 -3.13
C MET A 8 10.27 13.45 -2.23
N ALA A 9 10.34 13.61 -0.91
CA ALA A 9 9.90 12.58 0.04
C ALA A 9 8.38 12.34 -0.02
N SER A 10 7.59 13.40 -0.24
CA SER A 10 6.15 13.30 -0.44
C SER A 10 5.83 12.54 -1.73
N LEU A 11 6.45 12.90 -2.86
CA LEU A 11 6.28 12.22 -4.15
C LEU A 11 6.69 10.74 -4.10
N TYR A 12 7.80 10.42 -3.42
CA TYR A 12 8.23 9.04 -3.21
C TYR A 12 7.17 8.24 -2.42
N SER A 13 6.64 8.83 -1.34
CA SER A 13 5.63 8.18 -0.50
C SER A 13 4.34 7.95 -1.29
N THR A 14 3.88 8.93 -2.06
CA THR A 14 2.71 8.77 -2.94
C THR A 14 2.92 7.67 -3.98
N ARG A 15 4.10 7.61 -4.61
CA ARG A 15 4.41 6.54 -5.58
C ARG A 15 4.39 5.15 -4.93
N ALA A 16 4.99 5.02 -3.75
CA ALA A 16 4.99 3.75 -3.01
C ALA A 16 3.58 3.35 -2.56
N GLN A 17 2.75 4.31 -2.17
CA GLN A 17 1.33 4.08 -1.87
C GLN A 17 0.57 3.54 -3.09
N SER A 18 0.71 4.17 -4.26
CA SER A 18 0.05 3.72 -5.49
C SER A 18 0.49 2.32 -5.93
N ASP A 19 1.78 1.98 -5.77
CA ASP A 19 2.28 0.64 -6.05
C ASP A 19 1.71 -0.41 -5.08
N ALA A 20 1.57 -0.07 -3.80
CA ALA A 20 0.88 -0.92 -2.83
C ALA A 20 -0.59 -1.15 -3.21
N GLU A 21 -1.32 -0.11 -3.61
CA GLU A 21 -2.72 -0.21 -4.08
C GLU A 21 -2.86 -1.11 -5.31
N TYR A 22 -1.99 -0.95 -6.30
CA TYR A 22 -1.97 -1.81 -7.48
C TYR A 22 -1.74 -3.28 -7.10
N LYS A 23 -0.75 -3.55 -6.26
CA LYS A 23 -0.44 -4.91 -5.78
C LYS A 23 -1.58 -5.50 -4.95
N MET A 24 -2.30 -4.68 -4.17
CA MET A 24 -3.49 -5.11 -3.44
C MET A 24 -4.61 -5.52 -4.39
N ALA A 25 -4.89 -4.72 -5.43
CA ALA A 25 -5.91 -5.03 -6.43
C ALA A 25 -5.61 -6.36 -7.15
N VAL A 26 -4.36 -6.55 -7.59
CA VAL A 26 -3.93 -7.79 -8.25
C VAL A 26 -4.05 -8.99 -7.32
N THR A 27 -3.66 -8.85 -6.05
CA THR A 27 -3.73 -9.95 -5.07
C THR A 27 -5.18 -10.29 -4.74
N SER A 28 -6.04 -9.29 -4.55
CA SER A 28 -7.48 -9.47 -4.33
C SER A 28 -8.15 -10.19 -5.52
N GLN A 29 -7.79 -9.83 -6.75
CA GLN A 29 -8.31 -10.49 -7.94
C GLN A 29 -7.89 -11.96 -8.02
N ARG A 30 -6.65 -12.30 -7.64
CA ARG A 30 -6.19 -13.70 -7.55
C ARG A 30 -7.00 -14.48 -6.52
N MET A 31 -7.22 -13.91 -5.34
CA MET A 31 -8.03 -14.54 -4.29
C MET A 31 -9.47 -14.77 -4.76
N MET A 32 -10.11 -13.78 -5.38
CA MET A 32 -11.46 -13.93 -5.93
C MET A 32 -11.55 -15.03 -6.98
N ASN A 33 -10.56 -15.12 -7.88
CA ASN A 33 -10.50 -16.18 -8.87
C ASN A 33 -10.35 -17.57 -8.23
N ARG A 34 -9.58 -17.70 -7.14
CA ARG A 34 -9.43 -18.94 -6.38
C ARG A 34 -10.72 -19.34 -5.68
N VAL A 35 -11.38 -18.42 -4.98
CA VAL A 35 -12.67 -18.66 -4.31
C VAL A 35 -13.71 -19.13 -5.33
N ARG A 36 -13.77 -18.47 -6.50
CA ARG A 36 -14.65 -18.87 -7.60
C ARG A 36 -14.35 -20.29 -8.11
N ASN A 37 -13.08 -20.67 -8.15
CA ASN A 37 -12.66 -22.02 -8.57
C ASN A 37 -12.91 -23.07 -7.47
N ALA A 38 -12.76 -22.73 -6.19
CA ALA A 38 -13.06 -23.62 -5.07
C ALA A 38 -14.56 -23.97 -4.99
N GLY A 39 -15.43 -23.05 -5.37
CA GLY A 39 -16.87 -23.27 -5.51
C GLY A 39 -17.28 -24.21 -6.67
N ARG A 40 -16.36 -24.52 -7.60
CA ARG A 40 -16.55 -25.53 -8.65
C ARG A 40 -16.05 -26.88 -8.11
N VAL A 41 -16.98 -27.63 -7.54
CA VAL A 41 -16.87 -28.94 -6.87
C VAL A 41 -15.83 -29.90 -7.49
N GLY A 42 -14.95 -30.49 -6.66
CA GLY A 42 -14.06 -31.59 -7.08
C GLY A 42 -12.71 -31.72 -6.35
N PHE A 43 -12.37 -30.84 -5.41
CA PHE A 43 -11.06 -30.90 -4.75
C PHE A 43 -11.03 -31.94 -3.61
N GLY A 44 -10.15 -32.94 -3.73
CA GLY A 44 -9.83 -33.83 -2.62
C GLY A 44 -9.20 -33.07 -1.44
N SER A 45 -9.23 -33.66 -0.24
CA SER A 45 -8.77 -33.05 1.02
C SER A 45 -7.37 -32.43 0.95
N ARG A 46 -6.43 -33.08 0.25
CA ARG A 46 -5.05 -32.57 0.04
C ARG A 46 -5.00 -31.33 -0.84
N ALA A 47 -5.85 -31.25 -1.86
CA ALA A 47 -5.92 -30.10 -2.76
C ALA A 47 -6.61 -28.90 -2.08
N MET A 48 -7.65 -29.16 -1.27
CA MET A 48 -8.27 -28.14 -0.41
C MET A 48 -7.27 -27.53 0.57
N TRP A 49 -6.43 -28.35 1.21
CA TRP A 49 -5.42 -27.86 2.14
C TRP A 49 -4.32 -27.04 1.47
N ALA A 50 -3.89 -27.44 0.27
CA ALA A 50 -2.95 -26.66 -0.53
C ALA A 50 -3.52 -25.29 -0.93
N MET A 51 -4.80 -25.24 -1.33
CA MET A 51 -5.50 -23.98 -1.62
C MET A 51 -5.60 -23.08 -0.40
N HIS A 52 -6.00 -23.62 0.75
CA HIS A 52 -6.10 -22.86 1.99
C HIS A 52 -4.77 -22.24 2.43
N ARG A 53 -3.65 -22.96 2.30
CA ARG A 53 -2.31 -22.37 2.56
C ARG A 53 -2.00 -21.21 1.62
N GLN A 54 -2.38 -21.33 0.35
CA GLN A 54 -2.16 -20.26 -0.64
C GLN A 54 -3.04 -19.04 -0.35
N GLU A 55 -4.30 -19.24 0.05
CA GLU A 55 -5.19 -18.17 0.48
C GLU A 55 -4.65 -17.43 1.71
N ASN A 56 -4.10 -18.15 2.70
CA ASN A 56 -3.46 -17.54 3.86
C ASN A 56 -2.24 -16.67 3.47
N ASN A 57 -1.43 -17.13 2.50
CA ASN A 57 -0.30 -16.35 1.99
C ASN A 57 -0.76 -15.09 1.24
N ASP A 58 -1.79 -15.21 0.41
CA ASP A 58 -2.37 -14.08 -0.33
C ASP A 58 -3.01 -13.06 0.65
N MET A 59 -3.67 -13.55 1.72
CA MET A 59 -4.22 -12.70 2.79
C MET A 59 -3.13 -11.98 3.60
N ALA A 60 -2.08 -12.69 4.01
CA ALA A 60 -0.93 -12.07 4.69
C ALA A 60 -0.26 -10.99 3.82
N ARG A 61 -0.18 -11.23 2.50
CA ARG A 61 0.30 -10.24 1.53
C ARG A 61 -0.63 -9.03 1.45
N LEU A 62 -1.95 -9.20 1.41
CA LEU A 62 -2.90 -8.09 1.45
C LEU A 62 -2.75 -7.25 2.73
N GLN A 63 -2.61 -7.90 3.88
CA GLN A 63 -2.40 -7.20 5.16
C GLN A 63 -1.11 -6.37 5.14
N THR A 64 -0.02 -6.96 4.63
CA THR A 64 1.27 -6.27 4.53
C THR A 64 1.20 -5.06 3.58
N LEU A 65 0.58 -5.22 2.41
CA LEU A 65 0.41 -4.13 1.46
C LEU A 65 -0.53 -3.03 2.00
N SER A 66 -1.57 -3.39 2.75
CA SER A 66 -2.46 -2.44 3.42
C SER A 66 -1.72 -1.61 4.47
N LEU A 67 -0.84 -2.25 5.26
CA LEU A 67 0.04 -1.56 6.21
C LEU A 67 1.01 -0.61 5.48
N GLN A 68 1.66 -1.07 4.40
CA GLN A 68 2.54 -0.21 3.59
C GLN A 68 1.80 1.02 3.05
N ARG A 69 0.60 0.82 2.50
CA ARG A 69 -0.25 1.93 2.02
C ARG A 69 -0.51 2.95 3.14
N THR A 70 -0.85 2.48 4.33
CA THR A 70 -1.16 3.32 5.50
C THR A 70 0.06 4.10 5.98
N ILE A 71 1.22 3.44 6.06
CA ILE A 71 2.50 4.07 6.42
C ILE A 71 2.82 5.17 5.41
N HIS A 72 2.80 4.88 4.11
CA HIS A 72 3.13 5.85 3.08
C HIS A 72 2.14 7.03 3.00
N GLN A 73 0.86 6.80 3.29
CA GLN A 73 -0.13 7.87 3.42
C GLN A 73 0.21 8.81 4.59
N SER A 74 0.48 8.27 5.78
CA SER A 74 0.85 9.08 6.95
C SER A 74 2.17 9.86 6.75
N MET A 75 3.12 9.25 6.03
CA MET A 75 4.37 9.90 5.64
C MET A 75 4.13 11.06 4.68
N ALA A 76 3.31 10.86 3.64
CA ALA A 76 2.98 11.91 2.67
C ALA A 76 2.31 13.13 3.34
N GLU A 77 1.40 12.89 4.30
CA GLU A 77 0.77 13.95 5.09
C GLU A 77 1.78 14.71 5.97
N SER A 78 2.69 13.98 6.61
CA SER A 78 3.74 14.56 7.46
C SER A 78 4.71 15.42 6.66
N PHE A 79 5.18 14.94 5.50
CA PHE A 79 6.00 15.73 4.59
C PHE A 79 5.25 16.94 4.03
N GLY A 80 3.95 16.81 3.74
CA GLY A 80 3.11 17.93 3.33
C GLY A 80 2.98 19.02 4.40
N LYS A 81 2.85 18.64 5.68
CA LYS A 81 2.87 19.60 6.80
C LYS A 81 4.22 20.32 6.90
N MET A 82 5.33 19.57 6.90
CA MET A 82 6.67 20.15 6.95
C MET A 82 6.96 21.07 5.76
N ALA A 83 6.52 20.71 4.54
CA ALA A 83 6.67 21.57 3.37
C ALA A 83 5.92 22.90 3.53
N ARG A 84 4.68 22.88 4.03
CA ARG A 84 3.89 24.10 4.29
C ARG A 84 4.53 24.99 5.35
N GLU A 85 5.05 24.40 6.42
CA GLU A 85 5.76 25.16 7.46
C GLU A 85 7.03 25.80 6.90
N ASN A 86 7.81 25.07 6.11
CA ASN A 86 9.03 25.57 5.48
C ASN A 86 8.74 26.73 4.51
N ILE A 87 7.63 26.65 3.76
CA ILE A 87 7.15 27.73 2.91
C ILE A 87 6.81 28.96 3.75
N LYS A 88 6.01 28.81 4.82
CA LYS A 88 5.64 29.91 5.71
C LYS A 88 6.87 30.58 6.30
N SER A 89 7.82 29.82 6.85
CA SER A 89 9.04 30.37 7.44
C SER A 89 9.93 31.08 6.43
N SER A 90 10.01 30.55 5.20
CA SER A 90 10.80 31.17 4.13
C SER A 90 10.25 32.54 3.72
N PHE A 91 8.92 32.70 3.71
CA PHE A 91 8.29 34.00 3.45
C PHE A 91 8.32 34.94 4.66
N SER A 92 8.36 34.43 5.90
CA SER A 92 8.49 35.25 7.11
C SER A 92 9.89 35.88 7.30
N ILE A 93 10.94 35.32 6.68
CA ILE A 93 12.30 35.89 6.73
C ILE A 93 12.46 37.03 5.70
N MET A 94 11.57 37.12 4.71
CA MET A 94 11.65 38.09 3.61
C MET A 94 10.78 39.36 3.85
N ALA A 95 10.06 39.42 4.97
CA ALA A 95 9.22 40.55 5.41
C ALA A 95 9.88 41.30 6.57
#